data_AF-A0A5C5WJ65-F1
#
_entry.id   AF-A0A5C5WJ65-F1
#
_cell.length_a   1.000
_cell.length_b   1.000
_cell.length_c   1.000
_cell.angle_alpha   90.00
_cell.angle_beta   90.00
_cell.angle_gamma   90.00
#
_symmetry.space_group_name_H-M   'P 1'
#
loop_
_entity.id
_entity.type
_entity.pdbx_description
1 polymer ?
#
loop_
_entity_poly.entity_id
_entity_poly.type
_entity_poly.pdbx_seq_one_letter_code
_entity_poly.pdbx_strand_id
1 'polypeptide(L)'
;MKKLLTQYFNSGWLPALVYICLLVAFTITALSQWKPLDIVVNVLLCVGGFAFLALLAASIWNLSRKRWRLGVTNLLLFFVSGVATVFAFGFLMFASMFGPSEDGFADDLTIPEGIEISDPEPDATDVWGVSTLSGSDALQGIVRAALAVPGNDATEFAPNMPSLRKASTDHFDTFRDYIEASPDWHVFMEQGHRFASRRWSYVGEPRDTLHGYISEFDGDSGFQTRCLLCLDRKQWSRYTVQHVQEAREPIEPQMARGNNLHESRVMIECGGVWVEVFEQSDKLERRVTKATVTALEDEFSEFLRNPDDALAAAQARSRELASRLAGEDGSPFRLLTGMQPGIYRVVYSINPGEPGLVYLKAFEVTKGTPLSVDRLENASKTRMTWSIDPAERFGSKAGFTIYEGDWGNPYAARFEVWFKPDSGETERKLAEGIFKIEGWQR
;
A
#
# COMPACT_ATOMS: atom_id res chain seq x y z
N MET A 1 -42.25 7.25 38.45
CA MET A 1 -41.63 7.98 37.32
C MET A 1 -41.67 9.50 37.46
N LYS A 2 -42.84 10.17 37.58
CA LYS A 2 -42.91 11.65 37.64
C LYS A 2 -42.00 12.29 38.70
N LYS A 3 -41.94 11.76 39.93
CA LYS A 3 -41.11 12.30 41.02
C LYS A 3 -39.60 12.26 40.70
N LEU A 4 -39.12 11.18 40.08
CA LEU A 4 -37.71 11.00 39.70
C LEU A 4 -37.30 11.92 38.55
N LEU A 5 -38.14 12.02 37.51
CA LEU A 5 -37.93 12.95 36.40
C LEU A 5 -37.87 14.40 36.91
N THR A 6 -38.82 14.79 37.77
CA THR A 6 -38.81 16.14 38.36
C THR A 6 -37.54 16.39 39.18
N GLN A 7 -37.06 15.41 39.95
CA GLN A 7 -35.81 15.53 40.70
C GLN A 7 -34.59 15.64 39.78
N TYR A 8 -34.57 14.88 38.69
CA TYR A 8 -33.52 14.93 37.68
C TYR A 8 -33.43 16.30 36.99
N PHE A 9 -34.57 16.83 36.51
CA PHE A 9 -34.61 18.14 35.85
C PHE A 9 -34.48 19.33 36.79
N ASN A 10 -34.81 19.16 38.08
CA ASN A 10 -34.64 20.21 39.08
C ASN A 10 -33.22 20.25 39.67
N SER A 11 -32.42 19.21 39.49
CA SER A 11 -31.02 19.20 39.89
C SER A 11 -30.18 19.86 38.80
N GLY A 12 -29.36 20.85 39.19
CA GLY A 12 -28.43 21.51 38.27
C GLY A 12 -27.18 20.68 37.94
N TRP A 13 -27.00 19.51 38.54
CA TRP A 13 -25.79 18.69 38.38
C TRP A 13 -26.06 17.21 38.12
N LEU A 14 -27.22 16.67 38.55
CA LEU A 14 -27.52 15.23 38.45
C LEU A 14 -27.49 14.71 37.00
N PRO A 15 -28.01 15.44 35.99
CA PRO A 15 -27.92 14.98 34.60
C PRO A 15 -26.49 14.79 34.12
N ALA A 16 -25.60 15.72 34.46
CA ALA A 16 -24.19 15.66 34.10
C ALA A 16 -23.47 14.52 34.83
N LEU A 17 -23.75 14.32 36.13
CA LEU A 17 -23.16 13.21 36.88
C LEU A 17 -23.52 11.85 36.26
N VAL A 18 -24.79 11.64 35.93
CA VAL A 18 -25.24 10.39 35.29
C VAL A 18 -24.49 10.16 33.98
N TYR A 19 -24.34 11.19 33.16
CA TYR A 19 -23.60 11.10 31.91
C TYR A 19 -22.11 10.76 32.14
N ILE A 20 -21.42 11.46 33.04
CA ILE A 20 -20.00 11.22 33.32
C ILE A 20 -19.78 9.81 33.87
N CYS A 21 -20.63 9.30 34.76
CA CYS A 21 -20.53 7.93 35.25
C CYS A 21 -20.68 6.91 34.11
N LEU A 22 -21.61 7.13 33.18
CA LEU A 22 -21.78 6.26 32.00
C LEU A 22 -20.58 6.34 31.05
N LEU A 23 -20.02 7.53 30.84
CA LEU A 23 -18.83 7.74 30.01
C LEU A 23 -17.61 7.02 30.60
N VAL A 24 -17.41 7.10 31.92
CA VAL A 24 -16.32 6.38 32.62
C VAL A 24 -16.53 4.87 32.52
N ALA A 25 -17.75 4.38 32.79
CA ALA A 25 -18.06 2.96 32.66
C ALA A 25 -17.84 2.45 31.23
N PHE A 26 -18.28 3.21 30.22
CA PHE A 26 -18.04 2.93 28.81
C PHE A 26 -16.53 2.84 28.53
N THR A 27 -15.75 3.82 28.96
CA THR A 27 -14.30 3.88 28.71
C THR A 27 -13.58 2.69 29.33
N ILE A 28 -13.86 2.37 30.61
CA ILE A 28 -13.26 1.21 31.30
C ILE A 28 -13.64 -0.10 30.60
N THR A 29 -14.91 -0.25 30.20
CA THR A 29 -15.38 -1.48 29.55
C THR A 29 -14.76 -1.64 28.17
N ALA A 30 -14.65 -0.56 27.40
CA ALA A 30 -14.03 -0.55 26.07
C ALA A 30 -12.53 -0.90 26.13
N LEU A 31 -11.82 -0.45 27.16
CA LEU A 31 -10.41 -0.79 27.38
C LEU A 31 -10.17 -2.26 27.77
N SER A 32 -11.20 -2.95 28.27
CA SER A 32 -11.04 -4.32 28.76
C SER A 32 -10.78 -5.33 27.63
N GLN A 33 -11.08 -5.00 26.36
CA GLN A 33 -10.89 -5.87 25.18
C GLN A 33 -11.48 -7.29 25.26
N TRP A 34 -12.29 -7.60 26.27
CA TRP A 34 -12.95 -8.90 26.41
C TRP A 34 -14.17 -8.96 25.50
N LYS A 35 -14.12 -9.78 24.44
CA LYS A 35 -15.22 -9.95 23.45
C LYS A 35 -16.64 -10.05 24.04
N PRO A 36 -16.90 -10.75 25.18
CA PRO A 36 -18.23 -10.77 25.78
C PRO A 36 -18.77 -9.40 26.20
N LEU A 37 -17.90 -8.42 26.41
CA LEU A 37 -18.25 -7.05 26.79
C LEU A 37 -18.63 -6.15 25.60
N ASP A 38 -18.45 -6.57 24.34
CA ASP A 38 -18.80 -5.75 23.16
C ASP A 38 -20.28 -5.32 23.17
N ILE A 39 -21.16 -6.23 23.60
CA ILE A 39 -22.58 -5.93 23.78
C ILE A 39 -22.77 -4.86 24.87
N VAL A 40 -22.03 -4.97 25.97
CA VAL A 40 -22.08 -4.01 27.08
C VAL A 40 -21.56 -2.64 26.65
N VAL A 41 -20.46 -2.58 25.89
CA VAL A 41 -19.90 -1.35 25.31
C VAL A 41 -20.95 -0.64 24.44
N ASN A 42 -21.61 -1.38 23.54
CA ASN A 42 -22.66 -0.83 22.67
C ASN A 42 -23.87 -0.33 23.47
N VAL A 43 -24.30 -1.07 24.50
CA VAL A 43 -25.40 -0.64 25.38
C VAL A 43 -25.01 0.63 26.15
N LEU A 44 -23.80 0.69 26.72
CA LEU A 44 -23.30 1.86 27.44
C LEU A 44 -23.18 3.08 26.54
N LEU A 45 -22.74 2.91 25.28
CA LEU A 45 -22.69 3.98 24.29
C LEU A 45 -24.08 4.54 24.00
N CYS A 46 -25.07 3.68 23.75
CA CYS A 46 -26.45 4.08 23.51
C CYS A 46 -27.06 4.81 24.71
N VAL A 47 -26.93 4.23 25.91
CA VAL A 47 -27.47 4.82 27.15
C VAL A 47 -26.76 6.13 27.50
N GLY A 48 -25.44 6.20 27.31
CA GLY A 48 -24.64 7.42 27.45
C GLY A 48 -25.08 8.52 26.47
N GLY A 49 -25.33 8.16 25.21
CA GLY A 49 -25.86 9.09 24.20
C GLY A 49 -27.23 9.66 24.60
N PHE A 50 -28.14 8.83 25.09
CA PHE A 50 -29.43 9.31 25.62
C PHE A 50 -29.25 10.22 26.85
N ALA A 51 -28.34 9.91 27.77
CA ALA A 51 -28.05 10.76 28.92
C ALA A 51 -27.47 12.13 28.51
N PHE A 52 -26.62 12.16 27.48
CA PHE A 52 -26.08 13.40 26.92
C PHE A 52 -27.18 14.28 26.29
N LEU A 53 -28.09 13.68 25.53
CA LEU A 53 -29.24 14.39 24.97
C LEU A 53 -30.21 14.88 26.08
N ALA A 54 -30.37 14.09 27.14
CA ALA A 54 -31.19 14.48 28.29
C ALA A 54 -30.62 15.71 29.03
N LEU A 55 -29.29 15.87 29.06
CA LEU A 55 -28.63 17.06 29.62
C LEU A 55 -28.95 18.33 28.80
N LEU A 56 -28.94 18.23 27.46
CA LEU A 56 -29.37 19.32 26.58
C LEU A 56 -30.85 19.66 26.78
N ALA A 57 -31.71 18.63 26.82
CA ALA A 57 -33.13 18.80 27.10
C ALA A 57 -33.37 19.46 28.47
N ALA A 58 -32.57 19.12 29.48
CA ALA A 58 -32.66 19.72 30.82
C ALA A 58 -32.21 21.18 30.86
N SER A 59 -31.25 21.57 30.01
CA SER A 59 -30.89 22.97 29.82
C SER A 59 -32.03 23.75 29.19
N ILE A 60 -32.55 23.28 28.04
CA ILE A 60 -33.66 23.92 27.31
C ILE A 60 -34.88 24.06 28.23
N TRP A 61 -35.28 22.98 28.91
CA TRP A 61 -36.42 22.97 29.83
C TRP A 61 -36.30 24.03 30.94
N ASN A 62 -35.14 24.11 31.60
CA ASN A 62 -34.95 25.06 32.69
C ASN A 62 -34.88 26.52 32.19
N LEU A 63 -34.30 26.75 31.01
CA LEU A 63 -34.32 28.06 30.36
C LEU A 63 -35.75 28.49 29.98
N SER A 64 -36.53 27.61 29.35
CA SER A 64 -37.93 27.89 29.00
C SER A 64 -38.83 28.15 30.22
N ARG A 65 -38.51 27.52 31.36
CA ARG A 65 -39.20 27.77 32.65
C ARG A 65 -38.68 29.01 33.40
N LYS A 66 -37.84 29.84 32.77
CA LYS A 66 -37.21 31.04 33.36
C LYS A 66 -36.34 30.73 34.59
N ARG A 67 -35.89 29.49 34.75
CA ARG A 67 -34.95 29.07 35.81
C ARG A 67 -33.51 29.26 35.34
N TRP A 68 -33.15 30.52 35.07
CA TRP A 68 -31.91 30.91 34.40
C TRP A 68 -30.65 30.31 35.02
N ARG A 69 -30.51 30.33 36.35
CA ARG A 69 -29.34 29.76 37.03
C ARG A 69 -29.15 28.27 36.72
N LEU A 70 -30.21 27.47 36.81
CA LEU A 70 -30.16 26.04 36.52
C LEU A 70 -29.96 25.77 35.02
N GLY A 71 -30.64 26.54 34.17
CA GLY A 71 -30.51 26.43 32.71
C GLY A 71 -29.09 26.70 32.22
N VAL A 72 -28.46 27.78 32.71
CA VAL A 72 -27.07 28.13 32.42
C VAL A 72 -26.11 27.10 33.01
N THR A 73 -26.33 26.62 34.23
CA THR A 73 -25.49 25.57 34.84
C THR A 73 -25.52 24.29 34.00
N ASN A 74 -26.70 23.82 33.61
CA ASN A 74 -26.85 22.64 32.75
C ASN A 74 -26.21 22.86 31.38
N LEU A 75 -26.30 24.07 30.83
CA LEU A 75 -25.68 24.39 29.54
C LEU A 75 -24.15 24.35 29.63
N LEU A 76 -23.55 24.93 30.68
CA LEU A 76 -22.11 24.86 30.92
C LEU A 76 -21.66 23.41 31.11
N LEU A 77 -22.40 22.62 31.90
CA LEU A 77 -22.11 21.21 32.11
C LEU A 77 -22.27 20.38 30.83
N PHE A 78 -23.15 20.75 29.91
CA PHE A 78 -23.26 20.14 28.60
C PHE A 78 -21.96 20.31 27.80
N PHE A 79 -21.41 21.54 27.74
CA PHE A 79 -20.14 21.78 27.06
C PHE A 79 -18.97 21.07 27.74
N VAL A 80 -18.88 21.11 29.08
CA VAL A 80 -17.84 20.39 29.84
C VAL A 80 -17.93 18.88 29.58
N SER A 81 -19.15 18.33 29.58
CA SER A 81 -19.38 16.91 29.27
C SER A 81 -18.94 16.58 27.85
N GLY A 82 -19.25 17.45 26.86
CA GLY A 82 -18.82 17.27 25.48
C GLY A 82 -17.29 17.27 25.32
N VAL A 83 -16.59 18.16 26.04
CA VAL A 83 -15.10 18.14 26.08
C VAL A 83 -14.60 16.83 26.67
N ALA A 84 -15.18 16.36 27.79
CA ALA A 84 -14.83 15.07 28.38
C ALA A 84 -15.07 13.90 27.43
N THR A 85 -16.15 13.94 26.63
CA THR A 85 -16.43 12.96 25.57
C THR A 85 -15.29 12.93 24.57
N VAL A 86 -14.88 14.09 24.03
CA VAL A 86 -13.79 14.18 23.05
C VAL A 86 -12.49 13.60 23.62
N PHE A 87 -12.14 13.92 24.87
CA PHE A 87 -10.97 13.33 25.51
C PHE A 87 -11.08 11.81 25.71
N ALA A 88 -12.24 11.30 26.13
CA ALA A 88 -12.44 9.86 26.31
C ALA A 88 -12.32 9.10 24.98
N PHE A 89 -12.94 9.58 23.92
CA PHE A 89 -12.82 8.98 22.59
C PHE A 89 -11.41 9.12 22.02
N GLY A 90 -10.76 10.28 22.20
CA GLY A 90 -9.37 10.46 21.80
C GLY A 90 -8.42 9.51 22.54
N PHE A 91 -8.64 9.30 23.84
CA PHE A 91 -7.90 8.31 24.62
C PHE A 91 -8.16 6.88 24.15
N LEU A 92 -9.41 6.51 23.88
CA LEU A 92 -9.74 5.18 23.36
C LEU A 92 -9.11 4.93 21.99
N MET A 93 -9.12 5.92 21.07
CA MET A 93 -8.43 5.79 19.78
C MET A 93 -6.91 5.67 19.94
N PHE A 94 -6.31 6.44 20.87
CA PHE A 94 -4.89 6.30 21.18
C PHE A 94 -4.59 4.93 21.78
N ALA A 95 -5.39 4.48 22.74
CA ALA A 95 -5.23 3.18 23.38
C ALA A 95 -5.51 2.00 22.44
N SER A 96 -6.37 2.15 21.43
CA SER A 96 -6.52 1.10 20.41
C SER A 96 -5.35 1.07 19.43
N MET A 97 -4.72 2.21 19.15
CA MET A 97 -3.54 2.30 18.27
C MET A 97 -2.24 1.84 18.95
N PHE A 98 -2.18 1.87 20.28
CA PHE A 98 -0.99 1.51 21.06
C PHE A 98 -1.29 0.50 22.17
N GLY A 99 -2.41 -0.20 22.06
CA GLY A 99 -2.89 -1.18 23.03
C GLY A 99 -2.13 -2.51 22.94
N PRO A 100 -2.31 -3.40 23.92
CA PRO A 100 -1.72 -4.73 23.89
C PRO A 100 -2.24 -5.55 22.70
N SER A 101 -1.45 -6.56 22.32
CA SER A 101 -1.66 -7.36 21.11
C SER A 101 -3.09 -7.92 20.98
N GLU A 102 -3.73 -7.75 19.82
CA GLU A 102 -5.06 -8.34 19.58
C GLU A 102 -5.03 -9.88 19.42
N ASP A 103 -3.91 -10.44 18.93
CA ASP A 103 -3.77 -11.87 18.66
C ASP A 103 -2.94 -12.64 19.70
N GLY A 104 -2.11 -11.95 20.49
CA GLY A 104 -1.24 -12.52 21.51
C GLY A 104 -0.16 -13.44 20.96
N PHE A 105 0.11 -13.41 19.64
CA PHE A 105 0.99 -14.39 18.98
C PHE A 105 2.42 -14.33 19.52
N ALA A 106 2.91 -13.11 19.80
CA ALA A 106 4.27 -12.86 20.24
C ALA A 106 4.45 -12.88 21.76
N ASP A 107 3.38 -12.94 22.55
CA ASP A 107 3.40 -12.74 24.01
C ASP A 107 4.27 -13.78 24.74
N ASP A 108 4.28 -15.02 24.24
CA ASP A 108 5.04 -16.14 24.82
C ASP A 108 6.30 -16.49 24.03
N LEU A 109 6.68 -15.66 23.04
CA LEU A 109 7.88 -15.88 22.24
C LEU A 109 9.08 -15.21 22.90
N THR A 110 10.21 -15.90 22.88
CA THR A 110 11.49 -15.33 23.31
C THR A 110 12.45 -15.38 22.15
N ILE A 111 13.19 -14.28 21.97
CA ILE A 111 14.25 -14.23 20.96
C ILE A 111 15.39 -15.14 21.45
N PRO A 112 15.74 -16.22 20.72
CA PRO A 112 16.78 -17.15 21.17
C PRO A 112 18.14 -16.45 21.26
N GLU A 113 18.90 -16.78 22.30
CA GLU A 113 20.29 -16.33 22.43
C GLU A 113 21.23 -17.21 21.59
N GLY A 114 22.33 -16.64 21.11
CA GLY A 114 23.40 -17.38 20.43
C GLY A 114 23.16 -17.70 18.95
N ILE A 115 22.13 -17.12 18.34
CA ILE A 115 21.93 -17.12 16.88
C ILE A 115 22.17 -15.71 16.32
N GLU A 116 22.67 -15.62 15.09
CA GLU A 116 22.80 -14.35 14.38
C GLU A 116 21.42 -13.89 13.93
N ILE A 117 21.02 -12.69 14.37
CA ILE A 117 19.73 -12.08 14.06
C ILE A 117 20.00 -10.68 13.54
N SER A 118 19.56 -10.41 12.31
CA SER A 118 19.67 -9.09 11.69
C SER A 118 18.42 -8.26 11.98
N ASP A 119 18.58 -6.95 12.07
CA ASP A 119 17.45 -6.03 12.04
C ASP A 119 17.11 -5.67 10.58
N PRO A 120 15.82 -5.56 10.20
CA PRO A 120 15.44 -4.97 8.93
C PRO A 120 15.96 -3.53 8.82
N GLU A 121 16.50 -3.16 7.67
CA GLU A 121 17.13 -1.87 7.44
C GLU A 121 16.09 -0.78 7.07
N PRO A 122 16.35 0.50 7.34
CA PRO A 122 15.51 1.58 6.80
C PRO A 122 15.52 1.59 5.28
N ASP A 123 14.34 1.73 4.65
CA ASP A 123 14.28 1.95 3.20
C ASP A 123 14.71 3.38 2.86
N ALA A 124 15.83 3.52 2.15
CA ALA A 124 16.35 4.80 1.69
C ALA A 124 15.35 5.60 0.84
N THR A 125 14.38 4.92 0.19
CA THR A 125 13.34 5.56 -0.63
C THR A 125 12.16 6.10 0.19
N ASP A 126 12.03 5.74 1.47
CA ASP A 126 10.95 6.19 2.35
C ASP A 126 11.32 7.42 3.21
N VAL A 127 12.54 7.96 3.05
CA VAL A 127 12.95 9.18 3.76
C VAL A 127 12.12 10.37 3.26
N TRP A 128 11.23 10.87 4.12
CA TRP A 128 10.44 12.07 3.89
C TRP A 128 11.35 13.25 3.50
N GLY A 129 11.10 13.86 2.33
CA GLY A 129 11.81 15.06 1.89
C GLY A 129 13.09 14.84 1.09
N VAL A 130 13.42 13.61 0.68
CA VAL A 130 14.49 13.42 -0.32
C VAL A 130 14.07 14.11 -1.62
N SER A 131 14.92 15.04 -2.07
CA SER A 131 14.72 15.75 -3.33
C SER A 131 14.56 14.72 -4.47
N THR A 132 13.35 14.64 -4.99
CA THR A 132 12.91 13.67 -6.01
C THR A 132 13.54 13.91 -7.40
N LEU A 133 14.60 14.71 -7.49
CA LEU A 133 15.27 15.10 -8.73
C LEU A 133 16.52 14.28 -9.04
N SER A 134 17.12 13.60 -8.04
CA SER A 134 18.27 12.72 -8.30
C SER A 134 17.79 11.28 -8.51
N GLY A 135 18.08 10.72 -9.69
CA GLY A 135 17.77 9.32 -10.02
C GLY A 135 16.30 9.04 -10.37
N SER A 136 15.58 10.02 -10.94
CA SER A 136 14.23 9.82 -11.51
C SER A 136 14.27 9.04 -12.81
N ASP A 137 13.28 8.18 -13.07
CA ASP A 137 13.15 7.50 -14.36
C ASP A 137 12.50 8.41 -15.44
N ALA A 138 12.62 8.00 -16.70
CA ALA A 138 12.16 8.79 -17.85
C ALA A 138 10.64 9.05 -17.81
N LEU A 139 9.82 8.06 -17.43
CA LEU A 139 8.37 8.23 -17.35
C LEU A 139 8.02 9.21 -16.23
N GLN A 140 8.64 9.07 -15.06
CA GLN A 140 8.44 10.02 -13.96
C GLN A 140 8.75 11.46 -14.40
N GLY A 141 9.84 11.67 -15.14
CA GLY A 141 10.19 12.97 -15.73
C GLY A 141 9.12 13.51 -16.67
N ILE A 142 8.63 12.69 -17.60
CA ILE A 142 7.60 13.07 -18.59
C ILE A 142 6.27 13.40 -17.88
N VAL A 143 5.84 12.59 -16.91
CA VAL A 143 4.61 12.84 -16.15
C VAL A 143 4.71 14.15 -15.36
N ARG A 144 5.83 14.41 -14.69
CA ARG A 144 6.04 15.66 -13.95
C ARG A 144 6.08 16.88 -14.86
N ALA A 145 6.74 16.77 -16.01
CA ALA A 145 6.74 17.82 -17.02
C ALA A 145 5.31 18.11 -17.53
N ALA A 146 4.50 17.08 -17.76
CA ALA A 146 3.10 17.25 -18.14
C ALA A 146 2.28 17.95 -17.04
N LEU A 147 2.46 17.55 -15.78
CA LEU A 147 1.73 18.14 -14.64
C LEU A 147 2.12 19.60 -14.36
N ALA A 148 3.33 20.02 -14.72
CA ALA A 148 3.80 21.41 -14.57
C ALA A 148 3.13 22.41 -15.54
N VAL A 149 2.56 21.93 -16.65
CA VAL A 149 1.86 22.78 -17.63
C VAL A 149 0.42 22.99 -17.17
N PRO A 150 -0.11 24.24 -17.13
CA PRO A 150 -1.51 24.48 -16.75
C PRO A 150 -2.49 23.64 -17.57
N GLY A 151 -3.45 23.06 -16.85
CA GLY A 151 -4.41 22.15 -17.46
C GLY A 151 -5.42 22.81 -18.39
N ASN A 152 -6.03 22.00 -19.25
CA ASN A 152 -7.21 22.34 -20.05
C ASN A 152 -8.39 21.38 -19.76
N ASP A 153 -9.48 21.51 -20.53
CA ASP A 153 -10.69 20.69 -20.39
C ASP A 153 -10.76 19.52 -21.40
N ALA A 154 -9.71 19.29 -22.20
CA ALA A 154 -9.71 18.28 -23.26
C ALA A 154 -9.39 16.89 -22.71
N THR A 155 -10.43 16.13 -22.39
CA THR A 155 -10.36 14.76 -21.85
C THR A 155 -9.81 13.74 -22.83
N GLU A 156 -9.94 14.00 -24.14
CA GLU A 156 -9.55 13.07 -25.20
C GLU A 156 -8.05 12.80 -25.22
N PHE A 157 -7.67 11.58 -25.61
CA PHE A 157 -6.29 11.23 -25.91
C PHE A 157 -6.22 10.20 -27.04
N ALA A 158 -5.12 10.16 -27.78
CA ALA A 158 -4.88 9.13 -28.79
C ALA A 158 -4.12 7.96 -28.14
N PRO A 159 -4.65 6.73 -28.16
CA PRO A 159 -3.95 5.54 -27.68
C PRO A 159 -2.93 5.04 -28.72
N ASN A 160 -2.04 5.92 -29.19
CA ASN A 160 -1.11 5.65 -30.29
C ASN A 160 0.23 5.14 -29.74
N MET A 161 0.43 3.82 -29.77
CA MET A 161 1.66 3.14 -29.34
C MET A 161 2.09 2.06 -30.34
N PRO A 162 2.29 2.40 -31.63
CA PRO A 162 2.63 1.43 -32.66
C PRO A 162 3.96 0.72 -32.39
N SER A 163 4.91 1.34 -31.68
CA SER A 163 6.18 0.74 -31.34
C SER A 163 6.04 -0.34 -30.26
N LEU A 164 5.19 -0.13 -29.25
CA LEU A 164 4.86 -1.19 -28.28
C LEU A 164 4.20 -2.39 -28.97
N ARG A 165 3.24 -2.14 -29.87
CA ARG A 165 2.64 -3.22 -30.67
C ARG A 165 3.69 -4.00 -31.45
N LYS A 166 4.59 -3.31 -32.18
CA LYS A 166 5.64 -3.98 -32.96
C LYS A 166 6.64 -4.73 -32.06
N ALA A 167 7.01 -4.17 -30.91
CA ALA A 167 7.89 -4.85 -29.97
C ALA A 167 7.25 -6.18 -29.48
N SER A 168 5.95 -6.14 -29.15
CA SER A 168 5.22 -7.32 -28.65
C SER A 168 4.88 -8.35 -29.73
N THR A 169 4.79 -7.95 -31.00
CA THR A 169 4.49 -8.87 -32.12
C THR A 169 5.72 -9.39 -32.82
N ASP A 170 6.65 -8.50 -33.17
CA ASP A 170 7.76 -8.79 -34.08
C ASP A 170 9.01 -9.27 -33.32
N HIS A 171 9.11 -8.92 -32.03
CA HIS A 171 10.24 -9.24 -31.14
C HIS A 171 9.77 -9.82 -29.79
N PHE A 172 8.71 -10.64 -29.80
CA PHE A 172 8.00 -11.07 -28.59
C PHE A 172 8.90 -11.60 -27.46
N ASP A 173 9.84 -12.50 -27.77
CA ASP A 173 10.72 -13.10 -26.76
C ASP A 173 11.68 -12.06 -26.15
N THR A 174 12.40 -11.31 -27.00
CA THR A 174 13.31 -10.24 -26.54
C THR A 174 12.55 -9.13 -25.80
N PHE A 175 11.33 -8.79 -26.22
CA PHE A 175 10.47 -7.84 -25.52
C PHE A 175 10.13 -8.34 -24.11
N ARG A 176 9.75 -9.60 -23.97
CA ARG A 176 9.46 -10.18 -22.65
C ARG A 176 10.69 -10.20 -21.75
N ASP A 177 11.83 -10.61 -22.28
CA ASP A 177 13.09 -10.63 -21.53
C ASP A 177 13.51 -9.22 -21.12
N TYR A 178 13.27 -8.21 -21.98
CA TYR A 178 13.52 -6.81 -21.68
C TYR A 178 12.64 -6.31 -20.51
N ILE A 179 11.35 -6.65 -20.52
CA ILE A 179 10.43 -6.29 -19.43
C ILE A 179 10.83 -6.99 -18.12
N GLU A 180 11.23 -8.25 -18.16
CA GLU A 180 11.71 -9.00 -16.97
C GLU A 180 13.08 -8.51 -16.47
N ALA A 181 13.93 -7.97 -17.35
CA ALA A 181 15.23 -7.43 -16.99
C ALA A 181 15.20 -5.98 -16.51
N SER A 182 14.26 -5.17 -16.99
CA SER A 182 14.24 -3.74 -16.71
C SER A 182 13.83 -3.44 -15.26
N PRO A 183 14.64 -2.68 -14.50
CA PRO A 183 14.25 -2.17 -13.17
C PRO A 183 12.98 -1.31 -13.17
N ASP A 184 12.60 -0.76 -14.32
CA ASP A 184 11.44 0.11 -14.45
C ASP A 184 10.10 -0.66 -14.39
N TRP A 185 10.16 -1.98 -14.53
CA TRP A 185 8.99 -2.86 -14.52
C TRP A 185 9.09 -3.84 -13.34
N HIS A 186 7.98 -4.03 -12.63
CA HIS A 186 7.82 -5.14 -11.70
C HIS A 186 6.95 -6.21 -12.33
N VAL A 187 7.55 -7.37 -12.60
CA VAL A 187 6.87 -8.49 -13.25
C VAL A 187 6.38 -9.48 -12.19
N PHE A 188 5.07 -9.74 -12.19
CA PHE A 188 4.42 -10.61 -11.21
C PHE A 188 3.38 -11.51 -11.87
N MET A 189 2.97 -12.54 -11.13
CA MET A 189 1.92 -13.46 -11.54
C MET A 189 0.63 -13.16 -10.79
N GLU A 190 -0.46 -13.07 -11.51
CA GLU A 190 -1.78 -12.99 -10.91
C GLU A 190 -2.77 -13.89 -11.66
N GLN A 191 -3.45 -14.77 -10.92
CA GLN A 191 -4.38 -15.77 -11.47
C GLN A 191 -3.80 -16.60 -12.63
N GLY A 192 -2.49 -16.84 -12.62
CA GLY A 192 -1.80 -17.58 -13.67
C GLY A 192 -1.46 -16.75 -14.92
N HIS A 193 -1.57 -15.43 -14.85
CA HIS A 193 -1.19 -14.50 -15.93
C HIS A 193 -0.04 -13.60 -15.50
N ARG A 194 0.87 -13.32 -16.44
CA ARG A 194 2.00 -12.40 -16.26
C ARG A 194 1.57 -10.97 -16.48
N PHE A 195 1.91 -10.14 -15.49
CA PHE A 195 1.71 -8.71 -15.53
C PHE A 195 3.02 -7.99 -15.28
N ALA A 196 3.14 -6.78 -15.83
CA ALA A 196 4.25 -5.88 -15.57
C ALA A 196 3.67 -4.53 -15.12
N SER A 197 3.84 -4.17 -13.84
CA SER A 197 3.48 -2.83 -13.37
C SER A 197 4.67 -1.90 -13.51
N ARG A 198 4.42 -0.71 -14.04
CA ARG A 198 5.44 0.33 -14.12
C ARG A 198 5.80 0.86 -12.74
N ARG A 199 7.10 1.12 -12.51
CA ARG A 199 7.64 1.67 -11.26
C ARG A 199 8.18 3.07 -11.46
N TRP A 200 8.18 3.84 -10.38
CA TRP A 200 8.93 5.08 -10.30
C TRP A 200 10.23 4.86 -9.54
N SER A 201 11.29 5.51 -10.01
CA SER A 201 12.58 5.49 -9.33
C SER A 201 12.76 6.68 -8.41
N TYR A 202 13.23 6.43 -7.19
CA TYR A 202 13.59 7.46 -6.21
C TYR A 202 15.02 7.20 -5.77
N VAL A 203 15.92 8.19 -5.95
CA VAL A 203 17.35 8.02 -5.68
C VAL A 203 17.95 6.85 -6.49
N GLY A 204 17.40 6.63 -7.70
CA GLY A 204 17.79 5.56 -8.60
C GLY A 204 17.31 4.17 -8.20
N GLU A 205 16.54 4.00 -7.12
CA GLU A 205 15.96 2.72 -6.74
C GLU A 205 14.46 2.68 -7.08
N PRO A 206 13.97 1.59 -7.68
CA PRO A 206 12.55 1.46 -7.97
C PRO A 206 11.76 1.35 -6.66
N ARG A 207 10.64 2.04 -6.59
CA ARG A 207 9.71 1.95 -5.45
C ARG A 207 8.54 1.05 -5.83
N ASP A 208 8.37 -0.04 -5.08
CA ASP A 208 7.17 -0.86 -5.19
C ASP A 208 6.08 -0.29 -4.30
N THR A 209 5.01 0.10 -4.95
CA THR A 209 3.78 0.59 -4.31
C THR A 209 2.67 -0.45 -4.45
N LEU A 210 1.60 -0.28 -3.67
CA LEU A 210 0.39 -1.09 -3.65
C LEU A 210 -0.08 -1.47 -5.08
N HIS A 211 0.30 -2.64 -5.59
CA HIS A 211 -0.05 -3.10 -6.95
C HIS A 211 0.33 -2.12 -8.09
N GLY A 212 1.43 -1.38 -7.96
CA GLY A 212 1.94 -0.46 -8.98
C GLY A 212 1.21 0.88 -9.08
N TYR A 213 0.38 1.24 -8.10
CA TYR A 213 -0.20 2.59 -8.03
C TYR A 213 0.85 3.62 -7.61
N ILE A 214 1.06 4.62 -8.44
CA ILE A 214 1.91 5.77 -8.12
C ILE A 214 1.01 6.93 -7.72
N SER A 215 1.32 7.62 -6.63
CA SER A 215 0.55 8.76 -6.18
C SER A 215 1.44 9.87 -5.64
N GLU A 216 1.07 11.12 -5.96
CA GLU A 216 1.65 12.33 -5.40
C GLU A 216 0.47 13.26 -5.09
N PHE A 217 0.16 13.44 -3.80
CA PHE A 217 -0.96 14.28 -3.34
C PHE A 217 -0.50 15.60 -2.73
N ASP A 218 0.82 15.84 -2.71
CA ASP A 218 1.40 17.08 -2.22
C ASP A 218 1.36 18.15 -3.32
N GLY A 219 0.79 19.32 -3.01
CA GLY A 219 0.71 20.47 -3.93
C GLY A 219 -0.58 20.59 -4.76
N ASP A 220 -0.56 21.46 -5.76
CA ASP A 220 -1.74 21.86 -6.55
C ASP A 220 -2.15 20.83 -7.63
N SER A 221 -1.42 19.72 -7.78
CA SER A 221 -1.60 18.73 -8.85
C SER A 221 -1.69 17.30 -8.31
N GLY A 222 -2.52 17.08 -7.30
CA GLY A 222 -2.72 15.77 -6.70
C GLY A 222 -3.19 14.72 -7.73
N PHE A 223 -2.45 13.61 -7.85
CA PHE A 223 -2.82 12.52 -8.75
C PHE A 223 -2.49 11.14 -8.18
N GLN A 224 -3.16 10.13 -8.73
CA GLN A 224 -2.81 8.73 -8.64
C GLN A 224 -2.89 8.12 -10.03
N THR A 225 -1.93 7.27 -10.39
CA THR A 225 -1.89 6.59 -11.68
C THR A 225 -1.39 5.17 -11.54
N ARG A 226 -1.69 4.33 -12.52
CA ARG A 226 -1.10 3.01 -12.67
C ARG A 226 -0.98 2.69 -14.15
N CYS A 227 0.19 2.17 -14.54
CA CYS A 227 0.44 1.61 -15.85
C CYS A 227 0.75 0.12 -15.70
N LEU A 228 -0.06 -0.74 -16.31
CA LEU A 228 0.06 -2.19 -16.22
C LEU A 228 0.09 -2.81 -17.62
N LEU A 229 1.06 -3.67 -17.89
CA LEU A 229 1.09 -4.52 -19.08
C LEU A 229 0.55 -5.91 -18.74
N CYS A 230 -0.39 -6.41 -19.51
CA CYS A 230 -0.82 -7.81 -19.48
C CYS A 230 -0.07 -8.56 -20.60
N LEU A 231 0.96 -9.33 -20.22
CA LEU A 231 1.94 -9.88 -21.17
C LEU A 231 1.43 -11.15 -21.89
N ASP A 232 0.41 -11.82 -21.34
CA ASP A 232 -0.06 -13.13 -21.82
C ASP A 232 -1.24 -13.07 -22.80
N ARG A 233 -1.44 -11.94 -23.48
CA ARG A 233 -2.53 -11.73 -24.45
C ARG A 233 -3.94 -11.96 -23.93
N LYS A 234 -4.10 -12.02 -22.61
CA LYS A 234 -5.40 -12.08 -21.96
C LYS A 234 -5.72 -10.74 -21.36
N GLN A 235 -6.89 -10.24 -21.74
CA GLN A 235 -7.51 -9.11 -21.09
C GLN A 235 -7.75 -9.48 -19.62
N TRP A 236 -7.38 -8.58 -18.73
CA TRP A 236 -7.72 -8.72 -17.32
C TRP A 236 -7.78 -7.37 -16.63
N SER A 237 -8.80 -7.18 -15.80
CA SER A 237 -8.87 -6.09 -14.83
C SER A 237 -9.79 -6.53 -13.69
N ARG A 238 -9.41 -6.21 -12.45
CA ARG A 238 -10.29 -6.38 -11.27
C ARG A 238 -11.45 -5.38 -11.26
N TYR A 239 -11.41 -4.36 -12.12
CA TYR A 239 -12.33 -3.23 -12.15
C TYR A 239 -12.97 -3.08 -13.52
N THR A 240 -14.07 -2.34 -13.61
CA THR A 240 -14.66 -1.92 -14.88
C THR A 240 -13.67 -1.07 -15.66
N VAL A 241 -13.40 -1.43 -16.92
CA VAL A 241 -12.47 -0.70 -17.81
C VAL A 241 -13.13 -0.41 -19.16
N GLN A 242 -12.71 0.68 -19.79
CA GLN A 242 -13.02 0.93 -21.19
C GLN A 242 -11.99 0.21 -22.07
N HIS A 243 -12.46 -0.61 -23.00
CA HIS A 243 -11.61 -1.26 -23.98
C HIS A 243 -11.46 -0.41 -25.24
N VAL A 244 -10.22 -0.21 -25.67
CA VAL A 244 -9.90 0.48 -26.92
C VAL A 244 -8.81 -0.27 -27.67
N GLN A 245 -8.72 -0.03 -28.97
CA GLN A 245 -7.61 -0.51 -29.81
C GLN A 245 -6.55 0.58 -29.90
N GLU A 246 -5.29 0.20 -30.04
CA GLU A 246 -4.22 1.13 -30.44
C GLU A 246 -4.62 1.83 -31.76
N ALA A 247 -4.61 3.16 -31.75
CA ALA A 247 -5.06 3.98 -32.86
C ALA A 247 -4.48 5.40 -32.78
N ARG A 248 -4.39 6.07 -33.94
CA ARG A 248 -3.96 7.47 -34.04
C ARG A 248 -5.08 8.45 -33.70
N GLU A 249 -6.32 8.02 -33.91
CA GLU A 249 -7.50 8.80 -33.64
C GLU A 249 -7.71 8.95 -32.13
N PRO A 250 -7.99 10.18 -31.63
CA PRO A 250 -8.35 10.39 -30.24
C PRO A 250 -9.61 9.63 -29.83
N ILE A 251 -9.66 9.20 -28.58
CA ILE A 251 -10.84 8.63 -27.94
C ILE A 251 -11.22 9.44 -26.71
N GLU A 252 -12.51 9.47 -26.39
CA GLU A 252 -12.99 9.98 -25.11
C GLU A 252 -12.94 8.87 -24.06
N PRO A 253 -12.18 9.07 -22.96
CA PRO A 253 -12.15 8.11 -21.86
C PRO A 253 -13.48 8.12 -21.09
N GLN A 254 -13.93 6.94 -20.66
CA GLN A 254 -15.04 6.83 -19.73
C GLN A 254 -14.63 7.40 -18.37
N MET A 255 -15.28 8.49 -17.99
CA MET A 255 -14.98 9.22 -16.76
C MET A 255 -15.86 8.76 -15.60
N ALA A 256 -15.25 8.59 -14.44
CA ALA A 256 -15.91 8.32 -13.16
C ALA A 256 -15.38 9.27 -12.07
N ARG A 257 -15.89 9.12 -10.84
CA ARG A 257 -15.38 9.78 -9.64
C ARG A 257 -14.92 8.72 -8.64
N GLY A 258 -13.67 8.82 -8.21
CA GLY A 258 -13.11 8.07 -7.08
C GLY A 258 -12.45 9.07 -6.13
N ASN A 259 -12.51 8.88 -4.81
CA ASN A 259 -11.91 9.78 -3.80
C ASN A 259 -12.08 11.30 -4.07
N ASN A 260 -13.24 11.72 -4.57
CA ASN A 260 -13.54 13.10 -5.02
C ASN A 260 -12.71 13.63 -6.21
N LEU A 261 -11.87 12.81 -6.83
CA LEU A 261 -11.07 13.13 -8.02
C LEU A 261 -11.72 12.54 -9.28
N HIS A 262 -11.32 13.07 -10.44
CA HIS A 262 -11.74 12.56 -11.75
C HIS A 262 -10.93 11.33 -12.11
N GLU A 263 -11.63 10.23 -12.37
CA GLU A 263 -11.03 8.93 -12.60
C GLU A 263 -11.32 8.45 -14.04
N SER A 264 -10.33 7.81 -14.65
CA SER A 264 -10.46 7.08 -15.91
C SER A 264 -9.62 5.81 -15.85
N ARG A 265 -10.12 4.73 -16.46
CA ARG A 265 -9.42 3.46 -16.57
C ARG A 265 -9.61 2.88 -17.96
N VAL A 266 -8.53 2.90 -18.75
CA VAL A 266 -8.55 2.48 -20.15
C VAL A 266 -7.64 1.27 -20.33
N MET A 267 -8.10 0.30 -21.09
CA MET A 267 -7.38 -0.91 -21.46
C MET A 267 -7.16 -0.91 -22.97
N ILE A 268 -5.91 -0.69 -23.39
CA ILE A 268 -5.51 -0.49 -24.79
C ILE A 268 -4.92 -1.79 -25.34
N GLU A 269 -5.49 -2.33 -26.42
CA GLU A 269 -4.94 -3.49 -27.13
C GLU A 269 -3.75 -3.06 -28.01
N CYS A 270 -2.59 -3.68 -27.81
CA CYS A 270 -1.35 -3.41 -28.54
C CYS A 270 -0.73 -4.72 -29.09
N GLY A 271 -1.43 -5.43 -29.98
CA GLY A 271 -0.89 -6.61 -30.67
C GLY A 271 -0.69 -7.84 -29.79
N GLY A 272 -1.63 -8.08 -28.89
CA GLY A 272 -1.56 -9.16 -27.91
C GLY A 272 -0.92 -8.76 -26.58
N VAL A 273 -0.50 -7.51 -26.39
CA VAL A 273 -0.27 -6.98 -25.05
C VAL A 273 -1.38 -5.99 -24.75
N TRP A 274 -1.99 -6.10 -23.57
CA TRP A 274 -2.95 -5.11 -23.11
C TRP A 274 -2.29 -4.13 -22.16
N VAL A 275 -2.51 -2.84 -22.37
CA VAL A 275 -2.00 -1.76 -21.51
C VAL A 275 -3.16 -1.20 -20.71
N GLU A 276 -3.17 -1.40 -19.40
CA GLU A 276 -4.04 -0.66 -18.50
C GLU A 276 -3.37 0.68 -18.17
N VAL A 277 -4.09 1.77 -18.41
CA VAL A 277 -3.76 3.09 -17.88
C VAL A 277 -4.90 3.55 -16.99
N PHE A 278 -4.59 3.67 -15.69
CA PHE A 278 -5.45 4.28 -14.70
C PHE A 278 -4.94 5.68 -14.39
N GLU A 279 -5.84 6.66 -14.34
CA GLU A 279 -5.55 8.00 -13.86
C GLU A 279 -6.69 8.50 -12.99
N GLN A 280 -6.31 9.02 -11.84
CA GLN A 280 -7.16 9.76 -10.93
C GLN A 280 -6.47 11.10 -10.64
N SER A 281 -7.11 12.20 -11.01
CA SER A 281 -6.51 13.54 -10.89
C SER A 281 -7.60 14.61 -10.72
N ASP A 282 -7.21 15.81 -10.32
CA ASP A 282 -8.12 16.94 -10.09
C ASP A 282 -8.61 17.59 -11.41
N LYS A 283 -7.85 17.43 -12.50
CA LYS A 283 -8.18 17.97 -13.84
C LYS A 283 -8.77 16.91 -14.77
N LEU A 284 -9.63 17.34 -15.69
CA LEU A 284 -10.34 16.44 -16.61
C LEU A 284 -9.45 15.90 -17.75
N GLU A 285 -8.52 16.70 -18.24
CA GLU A 285 -7.70 16.49 -19.45
C GLU A 285 -6.83 15.23 -19.58
N ARG A 286 -6.70 14.41 -18.53
CA ARG A 286 -5.95 13.15 -18.55
C ARG A 286 -4.46 13.30 -18.93
N ARG A 287 -3.79 14.33 -18.39
CA ARG A 287 -2.38 14.63 -18.66
C ARG A 287 -1.46 13.46 -18.35
N VAL A 288 -1.72 12.73 -17.26
CA VAL A 288 -0.88 11.60 -16.85
C VAL A 288 -1.05 10.43 -17.83
N THR A 289 -2.26 10.19 -18.30
CA THR A 289 -2.58 9.18 -19.33
C THR A 289 -1.86 9.51 -20.64
N LYS A 290 -1.94 10.76 -21.11
CA LYS A 290 -1.24 11.24 -22.32
C LYS A 290 0.27 11.06 -22.20
N ALA A 291 0.84 11.50 -21.08
CA ALA A 291 2.26 11.35 -20.75
C ALA A 291 2.69 9.88 -20.72
N THR A 292 1.89 9.00 -20.13
CA THR A 292 2.16 7.56 -20.06
C THR A 292 2.18 6.93 -21.45
N VAL A 293 1.18 7.24 -22.29
CA VAL A 293 1.12 6.73 -23.67
C VAL A 293 2.33 7.20 -24.49
N THR A 294 2.71 8.48 -24.37
CA THR A 294 3.89 9.01 -25.06
C THR A 294 5.17 8.34 -24.56
N ALA A 295 5.34 8.19 -23.25
CA ALA A 295 6.53 7.57 -22.68
C ALA A 295 6.68 6.10 -23.09
N LEU A 296 5.58 5.34 -23.17
CA LEU A 296 5.60 3.96 -23.67
C LEU A 296 5.99 3.93 -25.15
N GLU A 297 5.39 4.77 -25.98
CA GLU A 297 5.78 4.84 -27.39
C GLU A 297 7.26 5.20 -27.56
N ASP A 298 7.77 6.17 -26.81
CA ASP A 298 9.18 6.57 -26.84
C ASP A 298 10.09 5.42 -26.41
N GLU A 299 9.80 4.76 -25.28
CA GLU A 299 10.57 3.61 -24.77
C GLU A 299 10.65 2.49 -25.80
N PHE A 300 9.50 2.09 -26.38
CA PHE A 300 9.49 0.99 -27.32
C PHE A 300 9.97 1.39 -28.72
N SER A 301 9.91 2.66 -29.09
CA SER A 301 10.55 3.15 -30.32
C SER A 301 12.08 3.05 -30.24
N GLU A 302 12.65 3.31 -29.06
CA GLU A 302 14.08 3.12 -28.80
C GLU A 302 14.44 1.64 -28.79
N PHE A 303 13.66 0.80 -28.09
CA PHE A 303 13.84 -0.66 -28.10
C PHE A 303 13.90 -1.22 -29.52
N LEU A 304 13.01 -0.77 -30.42
CA LEU A 304 12.97 -1.26 -31.80
C LEU A 304 14.17 -0.84 -32.66
N ARG A 305 15.01 0.10 -32.24
CA ARG A 305 16.23 0.44 -32.98
C ARG A 305 17.25 -0.69 -32.93
N ASN A 306 17.39 -1.32 -31.76
CA ASN A 306 18.17 -2.54 -31.57
C ASN A 306 17.69 -3.30 -30.31
N PRO A 307 16.78 -4.28 -30.47
CA PRO A 307 16.20 -5.02 -29.35
C PRO A 307 17.21 -5.73 -28.44
N ASP A 308 18.28 -6.28 -29.02
CA ASP A 308 19.30 -7.02 -28.27
C ASP A 308 20.16 -6.07 -27.41
N ASP A 309 20.54 -4.92 -27.96
CA ASP A 309 21.25 -3.89 -27.20
C ASP A 309 20.36 -3.31 -26.08
N ALA A 310 19.05 -3.14 -26.35
CA ALA A 310 18.10 -2.67 -25.36
C ALA A 310 17.93 -3.66 -24.19
N LEU A 311 17.85 -4.96 -24.49
CA LEU A 311 17.85 -6.03 -23.49
C LEU A 311 19.16 -6.04 -22.68
N ALA A 312 20.31 -6.00 -23.34
CA ALA A 312 21.61 -5.96 -22.68
C ALA A 312 21.75 -4.74 -21.75
N ALA A 313 21.25 -3.58 -22.17
CA ALA A 313 21.20 -2.37 -21.36
C ALA A 313 20.28 -2.54 -20.14
N ALA A 314 19.09 -3.12 -20.30
CA ALA A 314 18.17 -3.41 -19.19
C ALA A 314 18.82 -4.37 -18.17
N GLN A 315 19.47 -5.45 -18.62
CA GLN A 315 20.21 -6.37 -17.77
C GLN A 315 21.37 -5.68 -17.04
N ALA A 316 22.10 -4.78 -17.71
CA ALA A 316 23.17 -4.01 -17.07
C ALA A 316 22.64 -3.12 -15.95
N ARG A 317 21.52 -2.41 -16.17
CA ARG A 317 20.85 -1.63 -15.11
C ARG A 317 20.38 -2.50 -13.95
N SER A 318 19.90 -3.71 -14.24
CA SER A 318 19.50 -4.67 -13.20
C SER A 318 20.67 -5.19 -12.37
N ARG A 319 21.84 -5.44 -12.97
CA ARG A 319 23.08 -5.78 -12.25
C ARG A 319 23.59 -4.62 -11.38
N GLU A 320 23.50 -3.40 -11.89
CA GLU A 320 23.83 -2.20 -11.11
C GLU A 320 22.88 -2.04 -9.92
N LEU A 321 21.57 -2.24 -10.12
CA LEU A 321 20.60 -2.26 -9.03
C LEU A 321 20.93 -3.36 -8.03
N ALA A 322 21.26 -4.58 -8.48
CA ALA A 322 21.65 -5.69 -7.61
C ALA A 322 22.83 -5.32 -6.70
N SER A 323 23.82 -4.62 -7.25
CA SER A 323 25.02 -4.19 -6.53
C SER A 323 24.68 -3.18 -5.43
N ARG A 324 23.75 -2.24 -5.70
CA ARG A 324 23.25 -1.29 -4.69
C ARG A 324 22.39 -1.97 -3.63
N LEU A 325 21.54 -2.92 -4.05
CA LEU A 325 20.64 -3.64 -3.17
C LEU A 325 21.32 -4.71 -2.33
N ALA A 326 22.53 -5.16 -2.68
CA ALA A 326 23.24 -6.19 -1.92
C ALA A 326 23.74 -5.70 -0.54
N GLY A 327 23.85 -4.38 -0.32
CA GLY A 327 24.44 -3.84 0.90
C GLY A 327 25.95 -4.02 0.97
N GLU A 328 26.57 -3.65 2.10
CA GLU A 328 28.02 -3.74 2.30
C GLU A 328 28.53 -5.18 2.43
N ASP A 329 27.68 -6.09 2.89
CA ASP A 329 27.99 -7.50 3.13
C ASP A 329 27.79 -8.38 1.89
N GLY A 330 27.21 -7.83 0.81
CA GLY A 330 26.92 -8.57 -0.41
C GLY A 330 25.81 -9.61 -0.23
N SER A 331 24.89 -9.39 0.70
CA SER A 331 23.82 -10.33 1.00
C SER A 331 22.91 -10.60 -0.21
N PRO A 332 22.49 -11.87 -0.44
CA PRO A 332 21.61 -12.23 -1.56
C PRO A 332 20.21 -11.64 -1.41
N PHE A 333 19.76 -11.39 -0.19
CA PHE A 333 18.54 -10.65 0.07
C PHE A 333 18.64 -9.92 1.40
N ARG A 334 17.87 -8.85 1.56
CA ARG A 334 17.74 -8.11 2.81
C ARG A 334 16.29 -7.72 3.03
N LEU A 335 15.93 -7.47 4.28
CA LEU A 335 14.63 -6.91 4.63
C LEU A 335 14.76 -5.43 4.94
N LEU A 336 13.82 -4.64 4.43
CA LEU A 336 13.68 -3.23 4.73
C LEU A 336 12.41 -3.00 5.55
N THR A 337 12.46 -2.03 6.45
CA THR A 337 11.28 -1.55 7.16
C THR A 337 10.38 -0.76 6.21
N GLY A 338 9.07 -1.00 6.31
CA GLY A 338 8.06 -0.20 5.65
C GLY A 338 7.62 0.99 6.51
N MET A 339 6.53 1.63 6.07
CA MET A 339 5.94 2.81 6.73
C MET A 339 5.53 2.56 8.19
N GLN A 340 5.23 1.30 8.54
CA GLN A 340 4.71 0.92 9.84
C GLN A 340 5.21 -0.49 10.23
N PRO A 341 5.36 -0.83 11.53
CA PRO A 341 5.83 -2.14 11.95
C PRO A 341 4.94 -3.27 11.43
N GLY A 342 5.51 -4.41 11.05
CA GLY A 342 4.78 -5.49 10.37
C GLY A 342 4.66 -5.35 8.85
N ILE A 343 4.90 -4.16 8.30
CA ILE A 343 5.04 -3.93 6.86
C ILE A 343 6.53 -3.88 6.52
N TYR A 344 6.94 -4.70 5.55
CA TYR A 344 8.33 -4.84 5.15
C TYR A 344 8.46 -4.79 3.63
N ARG A 345 9.69 -4.59 3.18
CA ARG A 345 10.08 -4.88 1.80
C ARG A 345 11.23 -5.89 1.79
N VAL A 346 11.27 -6.72 0.77
CA VAL A 346 12.44 -7.54 0.47
C VAL A 346 13.18 -6.91 -0.69
N VAL A 347 14.50 -6.88 -0.58
CA VAL A 347 15.39 -6.61 -1.71
C VAL A 347 16.09 -7.91 -2.09
N TYR A 348 16.10 -8.22 -3.37
CA TYR A 348 16.79 -9.37 -3.95
C TYR A 348 18.03 -8.89 -4.71
N SER A 349 19.15 -9.57 -4.49
CA SER A 349 20.40 -9.45 -5.25
C SER A 349 20.91 -10.86 -5.56
N ILE A 350 20.21 -11.53 -6.47
CA ILE A 350 20.43 -12.95 -6.78
C ILE A 350 20.40 -13.22 -8.27
N ASN A 351 20.94 -14.37 -8.67
CA ASN A 351 20.73 -14.95 -9.98
C ASN A 351 20.16 -16.37 -9.79
N PRO A 352 18.92 -16.64 -10.24
CA PRO A 352 18.32 -17.96 -10.10
C PRO A 352 18.95 -19.01 -11.03
N GLY A 353 19.71 -18.59 -12.05
CA GLY A 353 20.41 -19.44 -13.02
C GLY A 353 19.56 -19.88 -14.22
N GLU A 354 18.25 -19.68 -14.17
CA GLU A 354 17.29 -20.00 -15.23
C GLU A 354 16.00 -19.16 -15.07
N PRO A 355 15.11 -19.09 -16.08
CA PRO A 355 13.85 -18.35 -15.98
C PRO A 355 12.91 -18.91 -14.90
N GLY A 356 12.28 -18.04 -14.12
CA GLY A 356 11.30 -18.45 -13.12
C GLY A 356 10.85 -17.35 -12.17
N LEU A 357 10.30 -17.77 -11.03
CA LEU A 357 9.76 -16.91 -9.98
C LEU A 357 10.57 -17.03 -8.70
N VAL A 358 10.83 -15.89 -8.07
CA VAL A 358 11.42 -15.81 -6.73
C VAL A 358 10.36 -15.31 -5.75
N TYR A 359 10.32 -15.87 -4.54
CA TYR A 359 9.38 -15.48 -3.51
C TYR A 359 9.91 -15.81 -2.10
N LEU A 360 9.24 -15.31 -1.06
CA LEU A 360 9.59 -15.56 0.34
C LEU A 360 8.68 -16.60 1.00
N LYS A 361 9.27 -17.35 1.93
CA LYS A 361 8.59 -18.03 3.04
C LYS A 361 9.14 -17.51 4.35
N ALA A 362 8.34 -17.46 5.39
CA ALA A 362 8.79 -17.03 6.71
C ALA A 362 8.26 -17.96 7.81
N PHE A 363 9.09 -18.15 8.83
CA PHE A 363 8.80 -19.03 9.96
C PHE A 363 9.27 -18.38 11.25
N GLU A 364 8.43 -18.38 12.28
CA GLU A 364 8.84 -18.04 13.64
C GLU A 364 9.90 -19.05 14.12
N VAL A 365 11.00 -18.58 14.70
CA VAL A 365 12.21 -19.39 14.92
C VAL A 365 12.04 -20.48 15.98
N THR A 366 11.33 -20.20 17.08
CA THR A 366 11.27 -21.10 18.25
C THR A 366 10.40 -22.34 18.00
N LYS A 367 9.26 -22.17 17.33
CA LYS A 367 8.28 -23.22 17.07
C LYS A 367 8.25 -23.65 15.60
N GLY A 368 8.89 -22.89 14.71
CA GLY A 368 8.84 -23.14 13.26
C GLY A 368 7.48 -22.80 12.65
N THR A 369 6.69 -21.93 13.31
CA THR A 369 5.33 -21.60 12.88
C THR A 369 5.39 -20.80 11.58
N PRO A 370 4.75 -21.23 10.48
CA PRO A 370 4.71 -20.47 9.24
C PRO A 370 3.98 -19.13 9.41
N LEU A 371 4.50 -18.08 8.81
CA LEU A 371 3.97 -16.71 8.92
C LEU A 371 3.36 -16.26 7.60
N SER A 372 2.11 -15.78 7.64
CA SER A 372 1.44 -15.11 6.53
C SER A 372 1.48 -15.86 5.18
N VAL A 373 1.54 -17.19 5.22
CA VAL A 373 1.91 -18.11 4.12
C VAL A 373 1.51 -17.62 2.72
N ASP A 374 0.21 -17.64 2.40
CA ASP A 374 -0.27 -17.30 1.06
C ASP A 374 -0.07 -15.82 0.73
N ARG A 375 -0.15 -14.93 1.72
CA ARG A 375 -0.04 -13.48 1.52
C ARG A 375 1.41 -13.07 1.30
N LEU A 376 2.33 -13.61 2.09
CA LEU A 376 3.77 -13.38 1.96
C LEU A 376 4.26 -13.90 0.62
N GLU A 377 3.92 -15.15 0.27
CA GLU A 377 4.31 -15.73 -1.01
C GLU A 377 3.80 -14.84 -2.14
N ASN A 378 2.50 -14.51 -2.19
CA ASN A 378 1.95 -13.75 -3.31
C ASN A 378 2.45 -12.29 -3.37
N ALA A 379 2.70 -11.66 -2.24
CA ALA A 379 3.18 -10.28 -2.20
C ALA A 379 4.67 -10.15 -2.55
N SER A 380 5.49 -11.12 -2.15
CA SER A 380 6.94 -11.14 -2.41
C SER A 380 7.34 -11.77 -3.75
N LYS A 381 6.38 -12.41 -4.43
CA LYS A 381 6.59 -13.16 -5.67
C LYS A 381 6.85 -12.24 -6.85
N THR A 382 8.02 -12.40 -7.45
CA THR A 382 8.49 -11.58 -8.56
C THR A 382 9.19 -12.46 -9.60
N ARG A 383 9.06 -12.12 -10.89
CA ARG A 383 9.92 -12.72 -11.92
C ARG A 383 11.22 -11.94 -11.97
N MET A 384 12.32 -12.66 -12.00
CA MET A 384 13.66 -12.07 -12.09
C MET A 384 14.29 -12.47 -13.41
N THR A 385 15.02 -11.54 -14.00
CA THR A 385 16.00 -11.90 -15.04
C THR A 385 17.11 -12.79 -14.45
N TRP A 386 17.87 -13.42 -15.32
CA TRP A 386 18.79 -14.49 -14.96
C TRP A 386 19.97 -14.54 -15.94
N SER A 387 20.99 -15.31 -15.56
CA SER A 387 22.16 -15.55 -16.38
C SER A 387 22.73 -16.94 -16.12
N ILE A 388 23.38 -17.51 -17.13
CA ILE A 388 24.14 -18.75 -16.97
C ILE A 388 25.43 -18.54 -16.16
N ASP A 389 25.91 -17.29 -16.07
CA ASP A 389 27.06 -16.94 -15.26
C ASP A 389 26.62 -16.79 -13.78
N PRO A 390 27.04 -17.69 -12.88
CA PRO A 390 26.64 -17.63 -11.47
C PRO A 390 27.23 -16.45 -10.72
N ALA A 391 28.22 -15.73 -11.29
CA ALA A 391 28.78 -14.52 -10.69
C ALA A 391 27.87 -13.29 -10.88
N GLU A 392 27.01 -13.30 -11.90
CA GLU A 392 26.05 -12.22 -12.11
C GLU A 392 24.93 -12.27 -11.06
N ARG A 393 24.36 -11.10 -10.75
CA ARG A 393 23.23 -10.93 -9.84
C ARG A 393 22.31 -9.85 -10.36
N PHE A 394 21.03 -9.99 -10.09
CA PHE A 394 19.99 -9.08 -10.56
C PHE A 394 19.18 -8.53 -9.41
N GLY A 395 18.81 -7.25 -9.53
CA GLY A 395 18.16 -6.49 -8.49
C GLY A 395 16.65 -6.53 -8.64
N SER A 396 15.93 -6.85 -7.58
CA SER A 396 14.48 -6.63 -7.50
C SER A 396 14.06 -6.25 -6.09
N LYS A 397 12.87 -5.66 -5.97
CA LYS A 397 12.24 -5.34 -4.71
C LYS A 397 10.81 -5.89 -4.72
N ALA A 398 10.25 -6.14 -3.54
CA ALA A 398 8.82 -6.41 -3.36
C ALA A 398 8.38 -6.04 -1.94
N GLY A 399 7.17 -5.49 -1.79
CA GLY A 399 6.57 -5.17 -0.48
C GLY A 399 5.67 -6.29 0.04
N PHE A 400 5.64 -6.50 1.35
CA PHE A 400 4.79 -7.50 2.00
C PHE A 400 4.40 -7.10 3.44
N THR A 401 3.49 -7.85 4.04
CA THR A 401 3.02 -7.65 5.41
C THR A 401 3.03 -8.98 6.17
N ILE A 402 3.53 -8.97 7.39
CA ILE A 402 3.43 -10.07 8.34
C ILE A 402 2.28 -9.77 9.30
N TYR A 403 1.32 -10.68 9.43
CA TYR A 403 0.10 -10.45 10.21
C TYR A 403 0.10 -11.12 11.58
N GLU A 404 1.12 -11.93 11.88
CA GLU A 404 1.26 -12.61 13.16
C GLU A 404 2.06 -11.74 14.13
N GLY A 405 1.47 -11.44 15.29
CA GLY A 405 2.03 -10.55 16.29
C GLY A 405 1.49 -9.13 16.19
N ASP A 406 2.07 -8.23 16.99
CA ASP A 406 1.63 -6.83 17.06
C ASP A 406 2.83 -5.89 17.27
N TRP A 407 2.59 -4.60 17.12
CA TRP A 407 3.55 -3.54 17.33
C TRP A 407 4.15 -3.60 18.74
N GLY A 408 5.46 -3.38 18.81
CA GLY A 408 6.21 -3.34 20.07
C GLY A 408 6.49 -4.70 20.70
N ASN A 409 6.08 -5.81 20.08
CA ASN A 409 6.36 -7.18 20.53
C ASN A 409 7.22 -7.94 19.50
N PRO A 410 8.51 -7.60 19.38
CA PRO A 410 9.37 -8.19 18.37
C PRO A 410 9.73 -9.65 18.68
N TYR A 411 9.82 -10.46 17.64
CA TYR A 411 10.25 -11.86 17.71
C TYR A 411 11.20 -12.19 16.55
N ALA A 412 11.89 -13.33 16.66
CA ALA A 412 12.81 -13.80 15.62
C ALA A 412 12.05 -14.62 14.56
N ALA A 413 12.25 -14.27 13.29
CA ALA A 413 11.69 -15.01 12.16
C ALA A 413 12.78 -15.36 11.14
N ARG A 414 12.79 -16.62 10.70
CA ARG A 414 13.60 -17.07 9.57
C ARG A 414 12.85 -16.79 8.28
N PHE A 415 13.45 -16.02 7.41
CA PHE A 415 13.01 -15.80 6.04
C PHE A 415 13.82 -16.67 5.09
N GLU A 416 13.14 -17.30 4.14
CA GLU A 416 13.72 -18.14 3.12
C GLU A 416 13.35 -17.61 1.75
N VAL A 417 14.33 -17.42 0.88
CA VAL A 417 14.13 -17.07 -0.52
C VAL A 417 14.01 -18.36 -1.31
N TRP A 418 12.88 -18.54 -1.97
CA TRP A 418 12.57 -19.73 -2.78
C TRP A 418 12.48 -19.37 -4.26
N PHE A 419 12.84 -20.33 -5.10
CA PHE A 419 12.78 -20.23 -6.54
C PHE A 419 11.94 -21.35 -7.14
N LYS A 420 11.07 -20.96 -8.07
CA LYS A 420 10.23 -21.84 -8.87
C LYS A 420 10.61 -21.71 -10.35
N PRO A 421 11.31 -22.69 -10.94
CA PRO A 421 11.71 -22.63 -12.34
C PRO A 421 10.52 -22.81 -13.29
N ASP A 422 10.59 -22.17 -14.45
CA ASP A 422 9.60 -22.34 -15.53
C ASP A 422 9.67 -23.73 -16.16
N SER A 423 10.80 -24.44 -16.03
CA SER A 423 11.02 -25.79 -16.54
C SER A 423 10.11 -26.85 -15.88
N GLY A 424 9.44 -26.50 -14.76
CA GLY A 424 8.62 -27.42 -13.99
C GLY A 424 9.43 -28.30 -13.03
N GLU A 425 10.73 -28.06 -12.91
CA GLU A 425 11.57 -28.67 -11.87
C GLU A 425 11.11 -28.29 -10.46
N THR A 426 11.60 -29.01 -9.46
CA THR A 426 11.20 -28.80 -8.08
C THR A 426 11.68 -27.45 -7.57
N GLU A 427 10.82 -26.77 -6.82
CA GLU A 427 11.16 -25.50 -6.17
C GLU A 427 12.35 -25.69 -5.22
N ARG A 428 13.27 -24.72 -5.21
CA ARG A 428 14.51 -24.78 -4.43
C ARG A 428 14.73 -23.51 -3.61
N LYS A 429 15.31 -23.67 -2.43
CA LYS A 429 15.74 -22.55 -1.59
C LYS A 429 17.04 -21.97 -2.14
N LEU A 430 17.08 -20.65 -2.31
CA LEU A 430 18.25 -19.90 -2.80
C LEU A 430 19.04 -19.27 -1.65
N ALA A 431 18.35 -18.77 -0.62
CA ALA A 431 18.98 -18.11 0.52
C ALA A 431 18.06 -18.20 1.75
N GLU A 432 18.63 -17.93 2.92
CA GLU A 432 17.87 -17.73 4.15
C GLU A 432 18.57 -16.75 5.08
N GLY A 433 17.83 -16.18 6.02
CA GLY A 433 18.32 -15.24 7.02
C GLY A 433 17.32 -15.12 8.16
N ILE A 434 17.80 -14.79 9.35
CA ILE A 434 16.97 -14.61 10.54
C ILE A 434 16.89 -13.13 10.86
N PHE A 435 15.67 -12.63 11.02
CA PHE A 435 15.40 -11.22 11.26
C PHE A 435 14.58 -11.03 12.53
N LYS A 436 14.84 -9.94 13.23
CA LYS A 436 13.97 -9.46 14.30
C LYS A 436 12.83 -8.66 13.66
N ILE A 437 11.61 -9.16 13.78
CA ILE A 437 10.43 -8.55 13.15
C ILE A 437 9.29 -8.37 14.16
N GLU A 438 8.28 -7.60 13.76
CA GLU A 438 7.02 -7.41 14.45
C GLU A 438 5.87 -7.80 13.51
N GLY A 439 4.69 -8.06 14.08
CA GLY A 439 3.47 -8.28 13.32
C GLY A 439 2.74 -6.96 13.03
N TRP A 440 1.90 -6.97 12.00
CA TRP A 440 1.01 -5.87 11.64
C TRP A 440 -0.18 -5.81 12.59
N GLN A 441 -0.36 -4.66 13.26
CA GLN A 441 -1.54 -4.41 14.08
C GLN A 441 -2.81 -4.38 13.23
N ARG A 442 -3.79 -5.22 13.57
CA ARG A 442 -5.03 -5.38 12.80
C ARG A 442 -6.11 -4.37 13.14
#